data_AF-A0A9Q1BA48-F1
#
_entry.id   AF-A0A9Q1BA48-F1
#
_cell.length_a   1.000
_cell.length_b   1.000
_cell.length_c   1.000
_cell.angle_alpha   90.00
_cell.angle_beta   90.00
_cell.angle_gamma   90.00
#
_symmetry.space_group_name_H-M   'P 1'
#
loop_
_entity.id
_entity.type
_entity.pdbx_description
1 polymer ?
#
loop_
_entity_poly.entity_id
_entity_poly.type
_entity_poly.pdbx_seq_one_letter_code
_entity_poly.pdbx_strand_id
1 'polypeptide(L)'
;MSLPQVRTPPKKKQCRVREPRPNCGRKPFTEKFEQLVPTVEEFVRGNGFKAHEKRRSATGNTCGTSLKQLKKHVIENVSDLDTVSETTLRRLMDPPSEARNTKDRYKGLVKAKLAKKRNDVRKGNMDGHYYASRVRYRLEFGTEFEDETLMLSADCMNKVNIGGLAVSRYHQLRRFFPAEDSPNFLDHDFPVSKGYKITPSGYVVLSRKESVNPITSDKLGRTVFQFPRTGPAYIFNRVESFRSVNIQSHVNDLDTILNREGNGKRVIILCVDGGSDWNTKSWTAQLFLGRLFKRRNLDILCATTYGPGLSAFNMIEHLWSPLSNKLSAVTLPACIPGETVPPSAQTGITEKARLEKEALVFNAAMERCGGYWEDSSFDGFPVSTFTEPCNQMDTPWSDYAEVHNVLKAPTQKKLRDHPELMAELKFISNHCDRRIGEFTLMKCTNLSCDHCTTNPPQGKAIASIFDHGGMPTPVVDRSFPGPDVHYYTYMQAMQRPLQTPDENMEKFSALGLGRCSACKDVFSSKQDQHRHMAIIHR
;
A
#
# COMPACT_ATOMS: atom_id res chain seq x y z
N MET A 1 -31.73 0.07 73.84
CA MET A 1 -31.64 -0.09 72.38
C MET A 1 -31.86 1.28 71.76
N SER A 2 -30.77 1.94 71.41
CA SER A 2 -30.74 3.36 71.08
C SER A 2 -30.49 3.51 69.58
N LEU A 3 -31.46 4.10 68.87
CA LEU A 3 -31.39 4.35 67.43
C LEU A 3 -30.37 5.47 67.11
N PRO A 4 -29.75 5.46 65.92
CA PRO A 4 -28.53 6.24 65.66
C PRO A 4 -28.81 7.71 65.35
N GLN A 5 -27.95 8.58 65.90
CA GLN A 5 -27.92 10.02 65.64
C GLN A 5 -27.48 10.33 64.20
N VAL A 6 -28.29 11.16 63.53
CA VAL A 6 -28.01 11.76 62.23
C VAL A 6 -26.83 12.73 62.36
N ARG A 7 -25.72 12.44 61.68
CA ARG A 7 -24.56 13.34 61.60
C ARG A 7 -24.87 14.52 60.66
N THR A 8 -24.90 15.72 61.20
CA THR A 8 -24.89 16.97 60.42
C THR A 8 -23.58 17.13 59.64
N PRO A 9 -23.61 17.60 58.38
CA PRO A 9 -22.41 17.80 57.57
C PRO A 9 -21.57 19.00 58.08
N PRO A 10 -20.23 18.97 57.89
CA PRO A 10 -19.35 20.02 58.36
C PRO A 10 -19.57 21.32 57.57
N LYS A 11 -19.61 22.45 58.29
CA LYS A 11 -19.68 23.80 57.72
C LYS A 11 -18.51 24.02 56.75
N LYS A 12 -18.80 24.19 55.45
CA LYS A 12 -17.82 24.62 54.44
C LYS A 12 -17.21 25.96 54.90
N LYS A 13 -15.90 25.99 55.11
CA LYS A 13 -15.13 27.25 55.24
C LYS A 13 -15.39 28.08 53.98
N GLN A 14 -16.05 29.23 54.13
CA GLN A 14 -16.13 30.23 53.07
C GLN A 14 -14.69 30.68 52.75
N CYS A 15 -14.20 30.35 51.55
CA CYS A 15 -13.04 31.03 50.99
C CYS A 15 -13.42 32.50 50.83
N ARG A 16 -12.78 33.38 51.59
CA ARG A 16 -12.85 34.82 51.33
C ARG A 16 -12.38 35.07 49.90
N VAL A 17 -13.30 35.52 49.06
CA VAL A 17 -12.97 36.06 47.73
C VAL A 17 -12.08 37.27 47.99
N ARG A 18 -10.78 37.15 47.70
CA ARG A 18 -9.88 38.29 47.68
C ARG A 18 -10.21 39.09 46.42
N GLU A 19 -10.51 40.37 46.59
CA GLU A 19 -10.65 41.27 45.45
C GLU A 19 -9.33 41.30 44.64
N PRO A 20 -9.41 41.42 43.31
CA PRO A 20 -8.23 41.46 42.46
C PRO A 20 -7.41 42.69 42.80
N ARG A 21 -6.13 42.51 43.17
CA ARG A 21 -5.21 43.64 43.29
C ARG A 21 -5.01 44.25 41.90
N PRO A 22 -5.17 45.58 41.73
CA PRO A 22 -4.86 46.21 40.47
C PRO A 22 -3.34 46.23 40.26
N ASN A 23 -2.90 45.73 39.09
CA ASN A 23 -1.57 45.97 38.51
C ASN A 23 -0.34 45.55 39.32
N CYS A 24 -0.24 44.30 39.75
CA CYS A 24 1.01 43.72 40.25
C CYS A 24 1.50 42.48 39.48
N GLY A 25 1.14 42.34 38.20
CA GLY A 25 1.65 41.30 37.30
C GLY A 25 2.64 41.86 36.28
N ARG A 26 3.71 41.12 35.98
CA ARG A 26 4.58 41.41 34.83
C ARG A 26 3.70 41.47 33.57
N LYS A 27 3.73 42.59 32.84
CA LYS A 27 2.95 42.75 31.60
C LYS A 27 3.18 41.54 30.70
N PRO A 28 2.11 40.91 30.15
CA PRO A 28 2.22 39.83 29.20
C PRO A 28 3.20 40.16 28.08
N PHE A 29 3.98 39.18 27.64
CA PHE A 29 5.00 39.34 26.60
C PHE A 29 4.46 39.99 25.30
N THR A 30 3.20 39.75 24.99
CA THR A 30 2.47 40.31 23.84
C THR A 30 2.04 41.76 24.02
N GLU A 31 1.91 42.23 25.26
CA GLU A 31 1.66 43.64 25.59
C GLU A 31 2.97 44.43 25.75
N LYS A 32 4.09 43.74 25.98
CA LYS A 32 5.42 44.35 25.98
C LYS A 32 5.91 44.66 24.56
N PHE A 33 5.50 43.85 23.58
CA PHE A 33 5.90 43.97 22.18
C PHE A 33 4.64 43.97 21.29
N GLU A 34 4.03 45.14 21.11
CA GLU A 34 2.75 45.29 20.42
C GLU A 34 2.80 44.81 18.95
N GLN A 35 3.96 44.94 18.31
CA GLN A 35 4.18 44.49 16.93
C GLN A 35 4.34 42.97 16.78
N LEU A 36 4.56 42.22 17.87
CA LEU A 36 4.87 40.80 17.82
C LEU A 36 3.79 39.95 17.16
N VAL A 37 2.52 40.15 17.53
CA VAL A 37 1.40 39.36 16.99
C VAL A 37 1.15 39.70 15.51
N PRO A 38 1.07 40.98 15.10
CA PRO A 38 0.99 41.35 13.68
C PRO A 38 2.11 40.79 12.81
N THR A 39 3.38 40.89 13.25
CA THR A 39 4.54 40.38 12.50
C THR A 39 4.49 38.86 12.33
N VAL A 40 4.09 38.13 13.39
CA VAL A 40 3.92 36.68 13.32
C VAL A 40 2.79 36.30 12.36
N GLU A 41 1.65 36.99 12.42
CA GLU A 41 0.49 36.71 11.56
C GLU A 41 0.77 37.01 10.09
N GLU A 42 1.44 38.13 9.79
CA GLU A 42 1.87 38.49 8.44
C GLU A 42 2.80 37.44 7.84
N PHE A 43 3.84 37.06 8.59
CA PHE A 43 4.83 36.10 8.10
C PHE A 43 4.24 34.71 7.87
N VAL A 44 3.37 34.24 8.76
CA VAL A 44 2.71 32.93 8.63
C VAL A 44 1.72 32.94 7.46
N ARG A 45 0.95 34.01 7.28
CA ARG A 45 0.00 34.17 6.17
C ARG A 45 0.71 34.29 4.82
N GLY A 46 1.81 35.05 4.77
CA GLY A 46 2.63 35.22 3.57
C GLY A 46 3.22 33.90 3.07
N ASN A 47 3.59 33.00 3.98
CA ASN A 47 4.20 31.70 3.65
C ASN A 47 3.21 30.52 3.66
N GLY A 48 1.90 30.80 3.70
CA GLY A 48 0.85 29.79 3.68
C GLY A 48 0.69 29.09 2.32
N PHE A 49 0.09 27.90 2.32
CA PHE A 49 -0.13 27.08 1.11
C PHE A 49 -0.86 27.82 -0.04
N LYS A 50 -1.90 28.60 0.27
CA LYS A 50 -2.64 29.42 -0.72
C LYS A 50 -1.80 30.57 -1.30
N ALA A 51 -0.86 31.12 -0.54
CA ALA A 51 0.06 32.16 -1.00
C ALA A 51 1.19 31.59 -1.88
N HIS A 52 1.56 30.33 -1.65
CA HIS A 52 2.51 29.59 -2.48
C HIS A 52 1.91 29.13 -3.82
N GLU A 53 0.61 28.84 -3.88
CA GLU A 53 -0.09 28.50 -5.14
C GLU A 53 -0.03 29.61 -6.18
N LYS A 54 -0.01 30.88 -5.74
CA LYS A 54 0.20 32.06 -6.61
C LYS A 54 1.64 32.23 -7.12
N ARG A 55 2.65 31.57 -6.52
CA ARG A 55 4.09 31.71 -6.85
C ARG A 55 4.67 30.58 -7.71
N ARG A 56 3.82 29.66 -8.23
CA ARG A 56 4.24 28.43 -8.91
C ARG A 56 5.02 28.61 -10.24
N SER A 57 5.32 29.83 -10.69
CA SER A 57 6.12 30.07 -11.90
C SER A 57 7.65 30.03 -11.68
N ALA A 58 8.15 29.98 -10.44
CA ALA A 58 9.58 29.89 -10.16
C ALA A 58 9.87 28.90 -9.02
N THR A 59 10.52 27.80 -9.38
CA THR A 59 11.41 26.88 -8.63
C THR A 59 11.25 26.72 -7.10
N GLY A 60 11.08 25.45 -6.66
CA GLY A 60 11.56 24.95 -5.35
C GLY A 60 10.59 25.02 -4.16
N ASN A 61 9.79 23.96 -3.97
CA ASN A 61 8.74 23.84 -2.95
C ASN A 61 9.25 23.73 -1.50
N THR A 62 8.99 24.76 -0.68
CA THR A 62 8.65 24.56 0.74
C THR A 62 7.38 25.35 1.06
N CYS A 63 6.32 24.66 1.47
CA CYS A 63 5.06 25.27 1.89
C CYS A 63 5.02 25.34 3.42
N GLY A 64 4.77 26.53 3.98
CA GLY A 64 4.70 26.77 5.42
C GLY A 64 5.98 27.35 6.02
N THR A 65 5.93 27.66 7.31
CA THR A 65 6.98 28.36 8.06
C THR A 65 7.50 27.48 9.19
N SER A 66 8.82 27.32 9.31
CA SER A 66 9.43 26.71 10.50
C SER A 66 9.50 27.70 11.67
N LEU A 67 9.49 27.21 12.90
CA LEU A 67 9.64 28.06 14.10
C LEU A 67 10.99 28.81 14.13
N LYS A 68 12.05 28.22 13.55
CA LYS A 68 13.36 28.86 13.38
C LYS A 68 13.31 30.06 12.44
N GLN A 69 12.66 29.91 11.28
CA GLN A 69 12.46 31.01 10.32
C GLN A 69 11.59 32.12 10.92
N LEU A 70 10.50 31.75 11.61
CA LEU A 70 9.64 32.70 12.29
C LEU A 70 10.39 33.46 13.39
N LYS A 71 11.20 32.76 14.20
CA LYS A 71 12.02 33.37 15.24
C LYS A 71 13.01 34.38 14.65
N LYS A 72 13.72 34.01 13.58
CA LYS A 72 14.64 34.92 12.89
C LYS A 72 13.91 36.17 12.38
N HIS A 73 12.80 35.98 11.66
CA HIS A 73 12.02 37.09 11.12
C HIS A 73 11.45 38.01 12.21
N VAL A 74 10.97 37.45 13.33
CA VAL A 74 10.45 38.21 14.45
C VAL A 74 11.53 39.04 15.15
N ILE A 75 12.74 38.50 15.34
CA ILE A 75 13.87 39.25 15.92
C ILE A 75 14.31 40.39 14.98
N GLU A 76 14.28 40.17 13.66
CA GLU A 76 14.68 41.17 12.67
C GLU A 76 13.66 42.32 12.50
N ASN A 77 12.38 42.09 12.80
CA ASN A 77 11.28 43.01 12.44
C ASN A 77 10.48 43.55 13.63
N VAL A 78 10.74 43.09 14.86
CA VAL A 78 10.11 43.63 16.08
C VAL A 78 11.16 44.43 16.84
N SER A 79 10.94 45.74 16.98
CA SER A 79 11.86 46.62 17.71
C SER A 79 12.00 46.19 19.17
N ASP A 80 13.21 46.34 19.71
CA ASP A 80 13.57 46.05 21.11
C ASP A 80 13.45 44.58 21.54
N LEU A 81 13.35 43.64 20.58
CA LEU A 81 13.25 42.21 20.83
C LEU A 81 14.55 41.47 20.49
N ASP A 82 15.46 41.37 21.46
CA ASP A 82 16.74 40.67 21.25
C ASP A 82 16.60 39.13 21.25
N THR A 83 15.64 38.60 22.03
CA THR A 83 15.47 37.15 22.18
C THR A 83 14.00 36.75 22.34
N VAL A 84 13.62 35.67 21.66
CA VAL A 84 12.34 34.99 21.84
C VAL A 84 12.51 33.48 21.71
N SER A 85 11.84 32.72 22.58
CA SER A 85 11.86 31.26 22.49
C SER A 85 10.88 30.75 21.42
N GLU A 86 11.23 29.68 20.71
CA GLU A 86 10.32 29.03 19.76
C GLU A 86 9.03 28.56 20.42
N THR A 87 9.11 28.14 21.69
CA THR A 87 7.96 27.73 22.50
C THR A 87 7.01 28.90 22.76
N THR A 88 7.54 30.11 22.97
CA THR A 88 6.73 31.33 23.13
C THR A 88 5.96 31.63 21.84
N LEU A 89 6.65 31.61 20.69
CA LEU A 89 6.02 31.84 19.38
C LEU A 89 4.98 30.77 19.06
N ARG A 90 5.28 29.50 19.34
CA ARG A 90 4.35 28.38 19.18
C ARG A 90 3.10 28.53 20.03
N ARG A 91 3.19 29.10 21.24
CA ARG A 91 2.04 29.31 22.13
C ARG A 91 1.21 30.53 21.75
N LEU A 92 1.66 31.41 20.84
CA LEU A 92 0.81 32.47 20.28
C LEU A 92 -0.23 31.92 19.29
N MET A 93 0.07 30.76 18.70
CA MET A 93 -0.76 30.07 17.72
C MET A 93 -1.89 29.24 18.37
N ASP A 94 -2.77 28.66 17.54
CA ASP A 94 -3.81 27.74 17.99
C ASP A 94 -3.21 26.41 18.50
N PRO A 95 -3.84 25.76 19.49
CA PRO A 95 -3.35 24.49 20.01
C PRO A 95 -3.42 23.37 18.97
N PRO A 96 -2.48 22.38 19.02
CA PRO A 96 -2.52 21.23 18.12
C PRO A 96 -3.78 20.35 18.27
N SER A 97 -4.43 20.38 19.43
CA SER A 97 -5.66 19.61 19.72
C SER A 97 -6.47 20.29 20.83
N GLU A 98 -7.76 20.48 20.58
CA GLU A 98 -8.74 21.05 21.53
C GLU A 98 -9.18 20.06 22.62
N ALA A 99 -8.89 18.78 22.44
CA ALA A 99 -9.32 17.70 23.34
C ALA A 99 -8.32 17.44 24.47
N ARG A 100 -7.15 18.09 24.47
CA ARG A 100 -6.09 17.86 25.47
C ARG A 100 -5.97 19.04 26.42
N ASN A 101 -5.68 18.76 27.68
CA ASN A 101 -5.41 19.78 28.72
C ASN A 101 -4.23 20.70 28.37
N THR A 102 -3.35 20.29 27.44
CA THR A 102 -2.26 21.15 26.95
C THR A 102 -2.74 22.37 26.16
N LYS A 103 -4.01 22.42 25.75
CA LYS A 103 -4.58 23.55 25.02
C LYS A 103 -4.51 24.86 25.80
N ASP A 104 -4.64 24.78 27.13
CA ASP A 104 -4.67 25.94 28.03
C ASP A 104 -3.32 26.69 28.06
N ARG A 105 -2.26 26.09 27.50
CA ARG A 105 -0.94 26.72 27.34
C ARG A 105 -0.82 27.57 26.08
N TYR A 106 -1.79 27.50 25.17
CA TYR A 106 -1.81 28.24 23.90
C TYR A 106 -2.77 29.42 24.00
N LYS A 107 -2.35 30.58 23.52
CA LYS A 107 -3.13 31.81 23.56
C LYS A 107 -4.08 31.95 22.36
N GLY A 108 -3.84 31.24 21.25
CA GLY A 108 -4.71 31.26 20.07
C GLY A 108 -4.89 32.65 19.42
N LEU A 109 -3.92 33.55 19.62
CA LEU A 109 -3.92 34.93 19.12
C LEU A 109 -3.65 34.99 17.62
N VAL A 110 -2.84 34.05 17.11
CA VAL A 110 -2.60 33.86 15.68
C VAL A 110 -3.34 32.60 15.23
N LYS A 111 -4.25 32.72 14.25
CA LYS A 111 -5.04 31.60 13.70
C LYS A 111 -4.21 30.70 12.78
N ALA A 112 -3.23 30.05 13.37
CA ALA A 112 -2.34 29.10 12.72
C ALA A 112 -2.13 27.90 13.65
N LYS A 113 -1.94 26.71 13.09
CA LYS A 113 -1.59 25.50 13.86
C LYS A 113 -0.69 24.60 13.05
N LEU A 114 0.04 23.73 13.74
CA LEU A 114 0.74 22.64 13.09
C LEU A 114 -0.29 21.75 12.38
N ALA A 115 -0.29 21.77 11.06
CA ALA A 115 -1.19 20.93 10.29
C ALA A 115 -0.90 19.46 10.60
N LYS A 116 -1.94 18.68 10.86
CA LYS A 116 -1.82 17.23 10.87
C LYS A 116 -1.51 16.80 9.43
N LYS A 117 -0.52 15.93 9.23
CA LYS A 117 -0.32 15.28 7.92
C LYS A 117 -1.63 14.58 7.56
N ARG A 118 -2.28 15.02 6.48
CA ARG A 118 -3.46 14.39 5.91
C ARG A 118 -3.09 13.88 4.52
N ASN A 119 -3.26 12.58 4.30
CA ASN A 119 -3.09 11.92 3.00
C ASN A 119 -4.48 11.54 2.44
N ASP A 120 -5.47 12.39 2.66
CA ASP A 120 -6.87 12.15 2.32
C ASP A 120 -7.26 12.69 0.94
N VAL A 121 -6.43 13.52 0.32
CA VAL A 121 -6.60 13.94 -1.07
C VAL A 121 -6.30 12.76 -1.98
N ARG A 122 -7.35 12.12 -2.48
CA ARG A 122 -7.27 11.04 -3.47
C ARG A 122 -7.58 11.62 -4.85
N LYS A 123 -6.85 11.17 -5.87
CA LYS A 123 -7.25 11.44 -7.26
C LYS A 123 -8.53 10.65 -7.50
N GLY A 124 -9.65 11.35 -7.66
CA GLY A 124 -10.93 10.71 -7.98
C GLY A 124 -10.80 9.88 -9.26
N ASN A 125 -11.49 8.75 -9.29
CA ASN A 125 -11.62 7.91 -10.46
C ASN A 125 -13.11 7.67 -10.70
N MET A 126 -13.61 8.10 -11.86
CA MET A 126 -15.03 7.97 -12.24
C MET A 126 -15.49 6.51 -12.20
N ASP A 127 -14.61 5.57 -12.57
CA ASP A 127 -14.89 4.14 -12.56
C ASP A 127 -14.55 3.47 -11.22
N GLY A 128 -14.19 4.26 -10.20
CA GLY A 128 -13.67 3.75 -8.93
C GLY A 128 -14.61 2.78 -8.23
N HIS A 129 -15.91 3.06 -8.28
CA HIS A 129 -16.93 2.19 -7.69
C HIS A 129 -17.08 0.87 -8.45
N TYR A 130 -16.91 0.88 -9.78
CA TYR A 130 -16.93 -0.33 -10.61
C TYR A 130 -15.77 -1.27 -10.24
N TYR A 131 -14.54 -0.73 -10.17
CA TYR A 131 -13.37 -1.51 -9.72
C TYR A 131 -13.57 -2.09 -8.33
N ALA A 132 -14.00 -1.28 -7.37
CA ALA A 132 -14.25 -1.74 -6.01
C ALA A 132 -15.32 -2.84 -5.94
N SER A 133 -16.38 -2.72 -6.74
CA SER A 133 -17.44 -3.73 -6.83
C SER A 133 -16.95 -5.02 -7.46
N ARG A 134 -16.05 -4.95 -8.45
CA ARG A 134 -15.45 -6.15 -9.03
C ARG A 134 -14.54 -6.87 -8.05
N VAL A 135 -13.63 -6.16 -7.38
CA VAL A 135 -12.77 -6.73 -6.33
C VAL A 135 -13.63 -7.38 -5.26
N ARG A 136 -14.70 -6.71 -4.83
CA ARG A 136 -15.68 -7.25 -3.89
C ARG A 136 -16.31 -8.56 -4.38
N TYR A 137 -16.75 -8.64 -5.63
CA TYR A 137 -17.30 -9.89 -6.18
C TYR A 137 -16.29 -11.05 -6.14
N ARG A 138 -15.01 -10.78 -6.41
CA ARG A 138 -13.95 -11.81 -6.32
C ARG A 138 -13.73 -12.27 -4.89
N LEU A 139 -13.72 -11.34 -3.94
CA LEU A 139 -13.56 -11.68 -2.53
C LEU A 139 -14.80 -12.43 -1.96
N GLU A 140 -16.01 -12.06 -2.38
CA GLU A 140 -17.24 -12.79 -2.03
C GLU A 140 -17.25 -14.20 -2.64
N PHE A 141 -16.86 -14.35 -3.92
CA PHE A 141 -16.67 -15.66 -4.55
C PHE A 141 -15.65 -16.53 -3.79
N GLY A 142 -14.49 -15.97 -3.44
CA GLY A 142 -13.49 -16.70 -2.66
C GLY A 142 -13.94 -17.04 -1.24
N THR A 143 -14.90 -16.30 -0.69
CA THR A 143 -15.52 -16.56 0.61
C THR A 143 -16.56 -17.67 0.53
N GLU A 144 -17.34 -17.73 -0.56
CA GLU A 144 -18.29 -18.82 -0.83
C GLU A 144 -17.57 -20.15 -1.00
N PHE A 145 -16.43 -20.15 -1.70
CA PHE A 145 -15.62 -21.35 -1.96
C PHE A 145 -14.33 -21.38 -1.13
N GLU A 146 -14.41 -20.99 0.14
CA GLU A 146 -13.23 -20.82 1.00
C GLU A 146 -12.40 -22.11 1.16
N ASP A 147 -13.03 -23.28 1.14
CA ASP A 147 -12.35 -24.57 1.25
C ASP A 147 -11.37 -24.83 0.09
N GLU A 148 -11.70 -24.34 -1.11
CA GLU A 148 -10.92 -24.53 -2.34
C GLU A 148 -10.12 -23.29 -2.73
N THR A 149 -10.33 -22.15 -2.06
CA THR A 149 -9.79 -20.85 -2.45
C THR A 149 -8.73 -20.33 -1.50
N LEU A 150 -7.61 -19.85 -2.04
CA LEU A 150 -6.64 -19.00 -1.35
C LEU A 150 -6.77 -17.57 -1.85
N MET A 151 -7.23 -16.67 -0.97
CA MET A 151 -7.31 -15.24 -1.26
C MET A 151 -6.06 -14.55 -0.71
N LEU A 152 -5.41 -13.71 -1.52
CA LEU A 152 -4.25 -12.93 -1.09
C LEU A 152 -4.40 -11.46 -1.47
N SER A 153 -3.82 -10.59 -0.66
CA SER A 153 -3.56 -9.20 -0.98
C SER A 153 -2.05 -8.98 -1.04
N ALA A 154 -1.54 -8.42 -2.13
CA ALA A 154 -0.10 -8.25 -2.34
C ALA A 154 0.26 -6.82 -2.77
N ASP A 155 1.43 -6.38 -2.35
CA ASP A 155 2.01 -5.05 -2.62
C ASP A 155 3.49 -5.02 -2.21
N CYS A 156 4.22 -3.98 -2.63
CA CYS A 156 5.55 -3.67 -2.14
C CYS A 156 5.51 -2.52 -1.13
N MET A 157 6.17 -2.69 0.00
CA MET A 157 6.38 -1.58 0.92
C MET A 157 7.36 -0.56 0.30
N ASN A 158 7.23 0.70 0.70
CA ASN A 158 8.25 1.69 0.39
C ASN A 158 9.64 1.23 0.86
N LYS A 159 10.66 1.53 0.06
CA LYS A 159 12.04 1.10 0.29
C LYS A 159 12.56 1.52 1.67
N VAL A 160 13.27 0.59 2.33
CA VAL A 160 13.90 0.75 3.65
C VAL A 160 15.37 1.07 3.46
N ASN A 161 15.91 2.11 4.10
CA ASN A 161 17.31 2.51 3.90
C ASN A 161 18.29 1.64 4.72
N ILE A 162 19.50 1.47 4.19
CA ILE A 162 20.64 0.82 4.86
C ILE A 162 21.69 1.88 5.23
N GLY A 163 22.25 1.80 6.44
CA GLY A 163 23.31 2.68 6.95
C GLY A 163 22.86 4.04 7.50
N GLY A 164 21.67 4.51 7.10
CA GLY A 164 20.97 5.61 7.75
C GLY A 164 19.72 5.13 8.47
N LEU A 165 18.83 6.07 8.82
CA LEU A 165 17.51 5.72 9.34
C LEU A 165 16.72 4.87 8.34
N ALA A 166 16.35 3.67 8.79
CA ALA A 166 15.64 2.64 8.01
C ALA A 166 14.35 3.20 7.39
N VAL A 167 13.61 3.99 8.18
CA VAL A 167 12.45 4.76 7.71
C VAL A 167 12.66 6.24 7.95
N SER A 168 12.02 7.09 7.14
CA SER A 168 12.17 8.55 7.23
C SER A 168 11.89 9.08 8.65
N ARG A 169 12.66 10.11 9.07
CA ARG A 169 12.49 10.86 10.33
C ARG A 169 11.08 11.42 10.58
N TYR A 170 10.24 11.50 9.54
CA TYR A 170 8.85 11.93 9.67
C TYR A 170 7.93 10.88 10.30
N HIS A 171 8.41 9.65 10.52
CA HIS A 171 7.70 8.68 11.34
C HIS A 171 7.73 9.12 12.79
N GLN A 172 6.59 9.00 13.48
CA GLN A 172 6.52 9.35 14.89
C GLN A 172 7.43 8.41 15.69
N LEU A 173 8.43 8.98 16.37
CA LEU A 173 9.23 8.23 17.35
C LEU A 173 8.31 7.82 18.50
N ARG A 174 8.13 6.52 18.67
CA ARG A 174 7.35 5.92 19.78
C ARG A 174 8.21 5.05 20.68
N ARG A 175 9.52 5.27 20.68
CA ARG A 175 10.51 4.53 21.47
C ARG A 175 10.97 5.35 22.67
N PHE A 176 11.30 4.65 23.75
CA PHE A 176 11.84 5.25 24.97
C PHE A 176 13.37 5.23 24.91
N PHE A 177 13.98 6.31 25.37
CA PHE A 177 15.43 6.47 25.45
C PHE A 177 15.78 6.94 26.86
N PRO A 178 16.94 6.55 27.42
CA PRO A 178 17.45 7.17 28.63
C PRO A 178 17.57 8.68 28.47
N ALA A 179 17.33 9.44 29.55
CA ALA A 179 17.26 10.90 29.49
C ALA A 179 18.54 11.54 28.89
N GLU A 180 19.70 10.99 29.23
CA GLU A 180 21.02 11.46 28.77
C GLU A 180 21.52 10.78 27.49
N ASP A 181 20.72 9.86 26.91
CA ASP A 181 21.08 9.07 25.72
C ASP A 181 19.95 9.12 24.68
N SER A 182 19.39 10.32 24.51
CA SER A 182 18.37 10.56 23.49
C SER A 182 19.02 10.64 22.11
N PRO A 183 18.43 10.00 21.08
CA PRO A 183 19.03 9.96 19.75
C PRO A 183 19.01 11.36 19.12
N ASN A 184 20.19 11.86 18.80
CA ASN A 184 20.38 13.09 18.05
C ASN A 184 20.77 12.76 16.60
N PHE A 185 19.77 12.63 15.73
CA PHE A 185 19.99 12.34 14.31
C PHE A 185 20.46 13.59 13.55
N LEU A 186 21.31 13.38 12.54
CA LEU A 186 21.82 14.47 11.70
C LEU A 186 20.67 15.18 10.97
N ASP A 187 20.77 16.50 10.78
CA ASP A 187 19.72 17.25 10.06
C ASP A 187 19.66 16.88 8.56
N HIS A 188 20.73 16.28 8.05
CA HIS A 188 20.88 15.82 6.67
C HIS A 188 21.37 14.36 6.62
N ASP A 189 20.46 13.41 6.80
CA ASP A 189 20.72 12.00 6.49
C ASP A 189 20.75 11.81 4.96
N PHE A 190 21.94 11.85 4.37
CA PHE A 190 22.11 11.40 2.99
C PHE A 190 22.18 9.86 2.98
N PRO A 191 21.56 9.18 1.99
CA PRO A 191 21.74 7.74 1.82
C PRO A 191 23.24 7.44 1.68
N VAL A 192 23.72 6.39 2.35
CA VAL A 192 25.13 5.96 2.29
C VAL A 192 25.63 5.85 0.85
N SER A 193 24.81 5.31 -0.05
CA SER A 193 24.98 5.43 -1.48
C SER A 193 23.67 5.09 -2.22
N LYS A 194 23.64 5.35 -3.52
CA LYS A 194 22.51 4.98 -4.39
C LYS A 194 22.42 3.44 -4.44
N GLY A 195 21.33 2.87 -3.95
CA GLY A 195 21.08 1.42 -3.98
C GLY A 195 21.15 0.72 -2.63
N TYR A 196 21.59 1.40 -1.56
CA TYR A 196 21.60 0.87 -0.19
C TYR A 196 20.18 0.91 0.41
N LYS A 197 19.29 0.13 -0.21
CA LYS A 197 17.88 0.06 0.14
C LYS A 197 17.34 -1.36 -0.02
N ILE A 198 16.56 -1.79 0.97
CA ILE A 198 15.77 -3.01 0.91
C ILE A 198 14.42 -2.67 0.29
N THR A 199 13.92 -3.50 -0.61
CA THR A 199 12.56 -3.47 -1.15
C THR A 199 11.77 -4.65 -0.57
N PRO A 200 10.95 -4.43 0.47
CA PRO A 200 10.09 -5.48 1.03
C PRO A 200 8.89 -5.73 0.13
N SER A 201 8.70 -6.98 -0.31
CA SER A 201 7.49 -7.47 -0.98
C SER A 201 6.60 -8.16 0.04
N GLY A 202 5.32 -7.80 0.12
CA GLY A 202 4.41 -8.37 1.11
C GLY A 202 3.21 -9.06 0.51
N TYR A 203 2.71 -10.03 1.27
CA TYR A 203 1.53 -10.81 0.94
C TYR A 203 0.74 -11.07 2.21
N VAL A 204 -0.55 -10.77 2.21
CA VAL A 204 -1.48 -11.14 3.28
C VAL A 204 -2.40 -12.22 2.73
N VAL A 205 -2.32 -13.43 3.29
CA VAL A 205 -3.29 -14.49 3.03
C VAL A 205 -4.55 -14.13 3.81
N LEU A 206 -5.65 -13.87 3.11
CA LEU A 206 -6.87 -13.35 3.71
C LEU A 206 -7.66 -14.50 4.33
N SER A 207 -7.70 -14.53 5.65
CA SER A 207 -8.31 -15.60 6.45
C SER A 207 -9.42 -15.06 7.34
N ARG A 208 -10.55 -15.78 7.38
CA ARG A 208 -11.66 -15.42 8.27
C ARG A 208 -11.27 -15.73 9.71
N LYS A 209 -11.67 -14.85 10.64
CA LYS A 209 -11.64 -15.15 12.08
C LYS A 209 -12.85 -16.01 12.42
N GLU A 210 -12.67 -17.03 13.26
CA GLU A 210 -13.72 -17.99 13.62
C GLU A 210 -15.01 -17.32 14.16
N SER A 211 -14.90 -16.16 14.80
CA SER A 211 -16.02 -15.42 15.35
C SER A 211 -16.86 -14.64 14.33
N VAL A 212 -16.50 -14.65 13.04
CA VAL A 212 -17.14 -13.86 11.99
C VAL A 212 -18.04 -14.75 11.15
N ASN A 213 -19.32 -14.40 11.03
CA ASN A 213 -20.25 -15.11 10.16
C ASN A 213 -19.87 -14.91 8.67
N PRO A 214 -19.92 -15.96 7.83
CA PRO A 214 -19.62 -15.89 6.40
C PRO A 214 -20.64 -15.07 5.62
N ILE A 215 -21.85 -14.92 6.14
CA ILE A 215 -22.97 -14.24 5.50
C ILE A 215 -23.42 -13.10 6.42
N THR A 216 -23.64 -11.93 5.83
CA THR A 216 -24.08 -10.72 6.53
C THR A 216 -25.02 -9.91 5.64
N SER A 217 -25.48 -8.77 6.15
CA SER A 217 -26.26 -7.79 5.38
C SER A 217 -25.43 -6.54 5.10
N ASP A 218 -25.50 -6.03 3.88
CA ASP A 218 -24.89 -4.74 3.55
C ASP A 218 -25.72 -3.55 4.09
N LYS A 219 -25.28 -2.32 3.83
CA LYS A 219 -25.95 -1.09 4.28
C LYS A 219 -27.40 -0.94 3.78
N LEU A 220 -27.77 -1.67 2.72
CA LEU A 220 -29.09 -1.67 2.12
C LEU A 220 -29.92 -2.90 2.58
N GLY A 221 -29.44 -3.66 3.55
CA GLY A 221 -30.11 -4.86 4.07
C GLY A 221 -30.00 -6.08 3.16
N ARG A 222 -29.18 -6.02 2.10
CA ARG A 222 -29.04 -7.12 1.13
C ARG A 222 -28.07 -8.17 1.66
N THR A 223 -28.41 -9.45 1.51
CA THR A 223 -27.54 -10.57 1.89
C THR A 223 -26.28 -10.60 1.02
N VAL A 224 -25.11 -10.70 1.66
CA VAL A 224 -23.79 -10.71 1.03
C VAL A 224 -22.84 -11.64 1.77
N PHE A 225 -21.81 -12.12 1.08
CA PHE A 225 -20.73 -12.82 1.76
C PHE A 225 -19.79 -11.81 2.44
N GLN A 226 -19.42 -12.11 3.69
CA GLN A 226 -18.44 -11.33 4.43
C GLN A 226 -17.05 -11.90 4.18
N PHE A 227 -16.28 -11.18 3.36
CA PHE A 227 -14.90 -11.56 3.05
C PHE A 227 -13.89 -11.05 4.09
N PRO A 228 -12.80 -11.81 4.33
CA PRO A 228 -11.73 -11.41 5.24
C PRO A 228 -10.93 -10.22 4.70
N ARG A 229 -10.40 -9.41 5.63
CA ARG A 229 -9.56 -8.23 5.34
C ARG A 229 -8.17 -8.31 5.98
N THR A 230 -7.86 -9.45 6.57
CA THR A 230 -6.66 -9.71 7.35
C THR A 230 -6.31 -11.20 7.25
N GLY A 231 -5.15 -11.57 7.77
CA GLY A 231 -4.72 -12.96 7.95
C GLY A 231 -3.20 -13.04 8.04
N PRO A 232 -2.61 -14.25 7.95
CA PRO A 232 -1.17 -14.43 8.00
C PRO A 232 -0.46 -13.60 6.93
N ALA A 233 0.63 -12.93 7.33
CA ALA A 233 1.41 -12.08 6.44
C ALA A 233 2.80 -12.66 6.18
N TYR A 234 3.29 -12.50 4.95
CA TYR A 234 4.59 -12.97 4.49
C TYR A 234 5.33 -11.80 3.85
N ILE A 235 6.53 -11.49 4.34
CA ILE A 235 7.36 -10.38 3.85
C ILE A 235 8.68 -10.91 3.33
N PHE A 236 8.97 -10.66 2.05
CA PHE A 236 10.20 -11.05 1.38
C PHE A 236 11.08 -9.82 1.18
N ASN A 237 12.25 -9.80 1.82
CA ASN A 237 13.20 -8.71 1.77
C ASN A 237 14.22 -8.94 0.65
N ARG A 238 14.35 -7.97 -0.27
CA ARG A 238 15.29 -8.00 -1.40
C ARG A 238 16.07 -6.70 -1.51
N VAL A 239 17.22 -6.74 -2.20
CA VAL A 239 17.94 -5.55 -2.66
C VAL A 239 18.00 -5.54 -4.18
N GLU A 240 17.44 -4.51 -4.80
CA GLU A 240 17.23 -4.43 -6.26
C GLU A 240 18.51 -4.52 -7.11
N SER A 241 19.67 -4.11 -6.57
CA SER A 241 20.94 -4.21 -7.29
C SER A 241 21.41 -5.64 -7.50
N PHE A 242 20.91 -6.59 -6.69
CA PHE A 242 21.21 -8.02 -6.81
C PHE A 242 20.01 -8.79 -7.34
N ARG A 243 18.81 -8.50 -6.84
CA ARG A 243 17.57 -9.21 -7.19
C ARG A 243 16.47 -8.20 -7.47
N SER A 244 16.15 -8.02 -8.75
CA SER A 244 15.10 -7.11 -9.19
C SER A 244 13.74 -7.55 -8.67
N VAL A 245 12.96 -6.60 -8.15
CA VAL A 245 11.56 -6.83 -7.82
C VAL A 245 10.73 -6.65 -9.09
N ASN A 246 10.11 -7.73 -9.53
CA ASN A 246 9.29 -7.82 -10.73
C ASN A 246 8.31 -9.00 -10.59
N ILE A 247 7.47 -9.22 -11.60
CA ILE A 247 6.46 -10.28 -11.53
C ILE A 247 7.03 -11.70 -11.35
N GLN A 248 8.24 -12.01 -11.84
CA GLN A 248 8.88 -13.31 -11.59
C GLN A 248 9.15 -13.48 -10.10
N SER A 249 9.78 -12.49 -9.48
CA SER A 249 10.07 -12.53 -8.04
C SER A 249 8.78 -12.67 -7.22
N HIS A 250 7.71 -11.97 -7.62
CA HIS A 250 6.42 -12.09 -6.98
C HIS A 250 5.78 -13.47 -7.13
N VAL A 251 5.88 -14.06 -8.31
CA VAL A 251 5.34 -15.39 -8.58
C VAL A 251 6.13 -16.49 -7.86
N ASN A 252 7.44 -16.31 -7.69
CA ASN A 252 8.29 -17.17 -6.85
C ASN A 252 7.87 -17.09 -5.36
N ASP A 253 7.58 -15.89 -4.85
CA ASP A 253 7.05 -15.71 -3.49
C ASP A 253 5.70 -16.40 -3.32
N LEU A 254 4.80 -16.24 -4.31
CA LEU A 254 3.50 -16.91 -4.31
C LEU A 254 3.66 -18.44 -4.32
N ASP A 255 4.60 -18.99 -5.08
CA ASP A 255 4.92 -20.43 -5.07
C ASP A 255 5.36 -20.89 -3.66
N THR A 256 6.17 -20.08 -2.97
CA THR A 256 6.60 -20.33 -1.59
C THR A 256 5.43 -20.30 -0.61
N ILE A 257 4.53 -19.32 -0.72
CA ILE A 257 3.34 -19.21 0.12
C ILE A 257 2.39 -20.37 -0.14
N LEU A 258 2.20 -20.78 -1.41
CA LEU A 258 1.35 -21.91 -1.76
C LEU A 258 1.85 -23.24 -1.23
N ASN A 259 3.17 -23.42 -1.06
CA ASN A 259 3.70 -24.59 -0.37
C ASN A 259 3.28 -24.66 1.11
N ARG A 260 2.99 -23.52 1.73
CA ARG A 260 2.61 -23.43 3.15
C ARG A 260 1.09 -23.43 3.34
N GLU A 261 0.40 -22.61 2.57
CA GLU A 261 -1.02 -22.28 2.76
C GLU A 261 -1.93 -22.89 1.67
N GLY A 262 -1.35 -23.44 0.60
CA GLY A 262 -2.07 -23.87 -0.59
C GLY A 262 -2.61 -25.30 -0.54
N ASN A 263 -2.48 -26.02 0.59
CA ASN A 263 -2.94 -27.41 0.65
C ASN A 263 -4.46 -27.51 0.41
N GLY A 264 -4.86 -28.33 -0.56
CA GLY A 264 -6.26 -28.46 -0.99
C GLY A 264 -6.81 -27.26 -1.78
N LYS A 265 -6.04 -26.17 -1.91
CA LYS A 265 -6.46 -24.96 -2.64
C LYS A 265 -6.21 -25.12 -4.13
N ARG A 266 -7.22 -24.79 -4.93
CA ARG A 266 -7.22 -24.88 -6.40
C ARG A 266 -7.61 -23.58 -7.06
N VAL A 267 -8.15 -22.66 -6.28
CA VAL A 267 -8.47 -21.31 -6.72
C VAL A 267 -7.54 -20.34 -6.01
N ILE A 268 -6.96 -19.41 -6.76
CA ILE A 268 -6.22 -18.29 -6.21
C ILE A 268 -6.90 -16.99 -6.62
N ILE A 269 -7.10 -16.09 -5.66
CA ILE A 269 -7.58 -14.73 -5.90
C ILE A 269 -6.55 -13.76 -5.35
N LEU A 270 -5.90 -13.02 -6.23
CA LEU A 270 -4.89 -12.01 -5.92
C LEU A 270 -5.49 -10.61 -6.04
N CYS A 271 -5.53 -9.87 -4.94
CA CYS A 271 -5.84 -8.44 -4.91
C CYS A 271 -4.52 -7.65 -4.90
N VAL A 272 -4.26 -6.89 -5.97
CA VAL A 272 -2.99 -6.19 -6.17
C VAL A 272 -3.21 -4.72 -6.53
N ASP A 273 -2.18 -3.90 -6.38
CA ASP A 273 -2.25 -2.45 -6.60
C ASP A 273 -2.37 -2.05 -8.09
N GLY A 274 -2.05 -2.97 -9.00
CA GLY A 274 -2.03 -2.73 -10.44
C GLY A 274 -0.88 -1.85 -10.91
N GLY A 275 0.18 -1.73 -10.09
CA GLY A 275 1.43 -1.05 -10.42
C GLY A 275 2.19 -1.72 -11.56
N SER A 276 3.41 -1.24 -11.85
CA SER A 276 4.23 -1.81 -12.94
C SER A 276 4.46 -3.31 -12.80
N ASP A 277 4.63 -3.77 -11.56
CA ASP A 277 5.06 -5.13 -11.24
C ASP A 277 3.88 -6.10 -11.22
N TRP A 278 2.68 -5.59 -10.93
CA TRP A 278 1.41 -6.31 -10.91
C TRP A 278 0.46 -5.93 -12.05
N ASN A 279 1.00 -5.37 -13.13
CA ASN A 279 0.20 -4.89 -14.25
C ASN A 279 -0.48 -6.06 -14.96
N THR A 280 -1.79 -6.22 -14.75
CA THR A 280 -2.62 -7.28 -15.33
C THR A 280 -2.69 -7.25 -16.86
N LYS A 281 -2.22 -6.17 -17.50
CA LYS A 281 -2.12 -6.05 -18.97
C LYS A 281 -0.77 -6.50 -19.53
N SER A 282 0.24 -6.64 -18.68
CA SER A 282 1.58 -7.03 -19.11
C SER A 282 1.59 -8.49 -19.52
N TRP A 283 1.97 -8.79 -20.76
CA TRP A 283 2.12 -10.18 -21.20
C TRP A 283 3.18 -10.93 -20.41
N THR A 284 4.25 -10.24 -19.98
CA THR A 284 5.23 -10.82 -19.06
C THR A 284 4.55 -11.25 -17.77
N ALA A 285 3.68 -10.41 -17.20
CA ALA A 285 2.99 -10.75 -15.96
C ALA A 285 2.00 -11.90 -16.11
N GLN A 286 1.22 -11.87 -17.19
CA GLN A 286 0.30 -12.94 -17.55
C GLN A 286 1.04 -14.26 -17.77
N LEU A 287 2.24 -14.22 -18.36
CA LEU A 287 3.07 -15.39 -18.58
C LEU A 287 3.54 -16.04 -17.28
N PHE A 288 4.13 -15.27 -16.37
CA PHE A 288 4.56 -15.81 -15.08
C PHE A 288 3.38 -16.31 -14.23
N LEU A 289 2.25 -15.60 -14.20
CA LEU A 289 1.04 -16.10 -13.55
C LEU A 289 0.50 -17.37 -14.21
N GLY A 290 0.60 -17.49 -15.54
CA GLY A 290 0.26 -18.69 -16.30
C GLY A 290 1.15 -19.88 -15.98
N ARG A 291 2.45 -19.65 -15.77
CA ARG A 291 3.38 -20.69 -15.32
C ARG A 291 3.04 -21.17 -13.91
N LEU A 292 2.70 -20.26 -13.00
CA LEU A 292 2.22 -20.62 -11.66
C LEU A 292 0.94 -21.46 -11.72
N PHE A 293 -0.03 -21.02 -12.54
CA PHE A 293 -1.29 -21.73 -12.77
C PHE A 293 -1.06 -23.18 -13.22
N LYS A 294 -0.20 -23.39 -14.22
CA LYS A 294 0.16 -24.74 -14.70
C LYS A 294 0.89 -25.55 -13.64
N ARG A 295 1.93 -24.97 -13.01
CA ARG A 295 2.78 -25.65 -12.02
C ARG A 295 1.98 -26.15 -10.82
N ARG A 296 1.02 -25.35 -10.36
CA ARG A 296 0.17 -25.63 -9.20
C ARG A 296 -1.12 -26.36 -9.54
N ASN A 297 -1.33 -26.69 -10.83
CA ASN A 297 -2.53 -27.36 -11.33
C ASN A 297 -3.82 -26.70 -10.83
N LEU A 298 -3.86 -25.37 -10.87
CA LEU A 298 -5.00 -24.59 -10.38
C LEU A 298 -6.18 -24.75 -11.31
N ASP A 299 -7.38 -24.70 -10.75
CA ASP A 299 -8.61 -24.59 -11.53
C ASP A 299 -8.85 -23.14 -11.95
N ILE A 300 -8.57 -22.18 -11.06
CA ILE A 300 -8.72 -20.74 -11.31
C ILE A 300 -7.56 -19.96 -10.69
N LEU A 301 -7.00 -19.01 -11.43
CA LEU A 301 -6.13 -17.96 -10.90
C LEU A 301 -6.66 -16.60 -11.36
N CYS A 302 -7.09 -15.76 -10.43
CA CYS A 302 -7.63 -14.43 -10.70
C CYS A 302 -6.77 -13.35 -10.06
N ALA A 303 -6.15 -12.48 -10.85
CA ALA A 303 -5.50 -11.27 -10.37
C ALA A 303 -6.37 -10.05 -10.69
N THR A 304 -6.78 -9.30 -9.65
CA THR A 304 -7.72 -8.18 -9.76
C THR A 304 -7.16 -6.96 -9.03
N THR A 305 -7.46 -5.77 -9.53
CA THR A 305 -6.91 -4.51 -9.01
C THR A 305 -8.01 -3.51 -8.65
N TYR A 306 -7.71 -2.65 -7.69
CA TYR A 306 -8.49 -1.42 -7.53
C TYR A 306 -8.18 -0.44 -8.69
N GLY A 307 -9.06 0.53 -8.89
CA GLY A 307 -8.85 1.56 -9.90
C GLY A 307 -7.67 2.47 -9.58
N PRO A 308 -7.05 3.14 -10.58
CA PRO A 308 -6.03 4.15 -10.33
C PRO A 308 -6.47 5.18 -9.28
N GLY A 309 -5.58 5.50 -8.33
CA GLY A 309 -5.87 6.41 -7.22
C GLY A 309 -6.58 5.78 -6.01
N LEU A 310 -6.86 4.47 -6.07
CA LEU A 310 -7.58 3.70 -5.05
C LEU A 310 -6.72 2.59 -4.42
N SER A 311 -5.39 2.63 -4.58
CA SER A 311 -4.47 1.62 -4.00
C SER A 311 -4.61 1.51 -2.48
N ALA A 312 -4.96 2.59 -1.78
CA ALA A 312 -5.22 2.60 -0.35
C ALA A 312 -6.38 1.69 0.13
N PHE A 313 -7.16 1.11 -0.79
CA PHE A 313 -8.16 0.08 -0.46
C PHE A 313 -7.59 -1.36 -0.53
N ASN A 314 -6.37 -1.53 -1.04
CA ASN A 314 -5.66 -2.80 -1.00
C ASN A 314 -5.41 -3.18 0.47
N MET A 315 -5.77 -4.41 0.85
CA MET A 315 -5.85 -4.79 2.27
C MET A 315 -4.47 -4.80 2.94
N ILE A 316 -3.43 -5.16 2.19
CA ILE A 316 -2.04 -5.15 2.64
C ILE A 316 -1.52 -3.74 3.02
N GLU A 317 -2.08 -2.66 2.50
CA GLU A 317 -1.66 -1.29 2.86
C GLU A 317 -1.83 -1.03 4.37
N HIS A 318 -2.75 -1.74 5.01
CA HIS A 318 -2.97 -1.68 6.46
C HIS A 318 -1.87 -2.38 7.27
N LEU A 319 -1.15 -3.34 6.67
CA LEU A 319 0.00 -4.04 7.27
C LEU A 319 1.25 -3.14 7.30
N TRP A 320 1.44 -2.27 6.31
CA TRP A 320 2.67 -1.49 6.20
C TRP A 320 2.87 -0.47 7.30
N SER A 321 1.80 0.14 7.80
CA SER A 321 1.90 1.13 8.88
C SER A 321 2.49 0.57 10.18
N PRO A 322 1.98 -0.53 10.76
CA PRO A 322 2.56 -1.11 11.97
C PRO A 322 4.00 -1.61 11.76
N LEU A 323 4.32 -2.23 10.62
CA LEU A 323 5.68 -2.70 10.33
C LEU A 323 6.68 -1.53 10.18
N SER A 324 6.28 -0.45 9.51
CA SER A 324 7.09 0.77 9.39
C SER A 324 7.39 1.41 10.74
N ASN A 325 6.40 1.42 11.65
CA ASN A 325 6.59 1.97 13.00
C ASN A 325 7.64 1.19 13.79
N LYS A 326 7.75 -0.14 13.59
CA LYS A 326 8.79 -0.95 14.24
C LYS A 326 10.19 -0.59 13.77
N LEU A 327 10.34 -0.07 12.56
CA LEU A 327 11.62 0.43 12.03
C LEU A 327 11.92 1.88 12.42
N SER A 328 11.04 2.56 13.18
CA SER A 328 11.31 3.93 13.62
C SER A 328 12.56 3.99 14.53
N ALA A 329 13.46 4.94 14.27
CA ALA A 329 14.77 5.05 14.93
C ALA A 329 15.65 3.79 14.82
N VAL A 330 15.47 2.97 13.78
CA VAL A 330 16.37 1.86 13.46
C VAL A 330 17.39 2.33 12.42
N THR A 331 18.66 1.97 12.64
CA THR A 331 19.72 2.01 11.63
C THR A 331 20.12 0.57 11.30
N LEU A 332 20.07 0.22 10.01
CA LEU A 332 20.52 -1.08 9.52
C LEU A 332 22.03 -1.02 9.20
N PRO A 333 22.78 -2.12 9.40
CA PRO A 333 24.22 -2.13 9.17
C PRO A 333 24.54 -1.86 7.70
N ALA A 334 25.51 -0.96 7.44
CA ALA A 334 26.03 -0.69 6.10
C ALA A 334 27.49 -1.12 5.91
N CYS A 335 28.12 -1.65 6.96
CA CYS A 335 29.51 -2.09 6.94
C CYS A 335 29.59 -3.56 7.36
N ILE A 336 30.62 -4.24 6.90
CA ILE A 336 30.98 -5.56 7.41
C ILE A 336 31.47 -5.41 8.85
N PRO A 337 31.20 -6.36 9.76
CA PRO A 337 31.77 -6.33 11.12
C PRO A 337 33.29 -6.11 11.09
N GLY A 338 33.77 -5.08 11.80
CA GLY A 338 35.18 -4.69 11.85
C GLY A 338 35.59 -3.61 10.84
N GLU A 339 34.77 -3.32 9.82
CA GLU A 339 35.01 -2.24 8.88
C GLU A 339 34.23 -0.97 9.28
N THR A 340 34.85 0.19 9.16
CA THR A 340 34.25 1.49 9.51
C THR A 340 33.60 2.20 8.31
N VAL A 341 33.92 1.75 7.09
CA VAL A 341 33.47 2.36 5.84
C VAL A 341 32.69 1.32 5.02
N PRO A 342 31.50 1.68 4.49
CA PRO A 342 30.70 0.77 3.68
C PRO A 342 31.43 0.39 2.38
N PRO A 343 31.21 -0.82 1.82
CA PRO A 343 31.90 -1.26 0.61
C PRO A 343 31.81 -0.28 -0.55
N SER A 344 30.69 0.42 -0.73
CA SER A 344 30.52 1.42 -1.79
C SER A 344 31.42 2.67 -1.66
N ALA A 345 31.98 2.92 -0.48
CA ALA A 345 32.85 4.06 -0.21
C ALA A 345 34.32 3.66 0.03
N GLN A 346 34.65 2.37 -0.10
CA GLN A 346 36.04 1.90 0.03
C GLN A 346 36.83 2.23 -1.23
N THR A 347 38.01 2.82 -1.04
CA THR A 347 38.95 3.11 -2.13
C THR A 347 39.93 1.95 -2.34
N GLY A 348 40.27 1.65 -3.60
CA GLY A 348 41.31 0.66 -3.91
C GLY A 348 40.84 -0.80 -3.95
N ILE A 349 39.53 -1.06 -3.85
CA ILE A 349 38.96 -2.40 -4.05
C ILE A 349 38.48 -2.59 -5.50
N THR A 350 38.51 -3.83 -5.98
CA THR A 350 37.93 -4.18 -7.29
C THR A 350 36.41 -4.19 -7.23
N GLU A 351 35.75 -4.02 -8.38
CA GLU A 351 34.29 -4.09 -8.47
C GLU A 351 33.73 -5.43 -7.99
N LYS A 352 34.41 -6.54 -8.32
CA LYS A 352 34.03 -7.88 -7.85
C LYS A 352 34.10 -7.98 -6.32
N ALA A 353 35.21 -7.53 -5.71
CA ALA A 353 35.36 -7.53 -4.26
C ALA A 353 34.31 -6.61 -3.59
N ARG A 354 33.99 -5.47 -4.21
CA ARG A 354 32.92 -4.58 -3.75
C ARG A 354 31.57 -5.31 -3.71
N LEU A 355 31.18 -5.97 -4.80
CA LEU A 355 29.91 -6.68 -4.88
C LEU A 355 29.83 -7.85 -3.89
N GLU A 356 30.90 -8.62 -3.70
CA GLU A 356 30.95 -9.70 -2.70
C GLU A 356 30.76 -9.16 -1.29
N LYS A 357 31.44 -8.05 -0.96
CA LYS A 357 31.28 -7.37 0.33
C LYS A 357 29.87 -6.77 0.51
N GLU A 358 29.31 -6.16 -0.53
CA GLU A 358 27.94 -5.62 -0.49
C GLU A 358 26.90 -6.70 -0.27
N ALA A 359 27.06 -7.87 -0.88
CA ALA A 359 26.17 -8.99 -0.67
C ALA A 359 26.13 -9.41 0.82
N LEU A 360 27.29 -9.44 1.50
CA LEU A 360 27.37 -9.72 2.95
C LEU A 360 26.63 -8.66 3.78
N VAL A 361 26.88 -7.37 3.49
CA VAL A 361 26.22 -6.25 4.17
C VAL A 361 24.71 -6.30 3.99
N PHE A 362 24.26 -6.53 2.75
CA PHE A 362 22.85 -6.53 2.41
C PHE A 362 22.11 -7.73 2.99
N ASN A 363 22.70 -8.93 2.96
CA ASN A 363 22.11 -10.10 3.61
C ASN A 363 21.93 -9.85 5.12
N ALA A 364 22.97 -9.34 5.80
CA ALA A 364 22.89 -9.01 7.22
C ALA A 364 21.86 -7.90 7.51
N ALA A 365 21.74 -6.89 6.63
CA ALA A 365 20.75 -5.83 6.77
C ALA A 365 19.31 -6.36 6.57
N MET A 366 19.09 -7.26 5.62
CA MET A 366 17.79 -7.89 5.35
C MET A 366 17.35 -8.79 6.51
N GLU A 367 18.26 -9.63 7.03
CA GLU A 367 18.01 -10.45 8.22
C GLU A 367 17.66 -9.58 9.42
N ARG A 368 18.43 -8.52 9.68
CA ARG A 368 18.14 -7.60 10.79
C ARG A 368 16.82 -6.86 10.60
N CYS A 369 16.47 -6.48 9.36
CA CYS A 369 15.18 -5.87 9.04
C CYS A 369 14.04 -6.85 9.34
N GLY A 370 14.15 -8.10 8.90
CA GLY A 370 13.21 -9.18 9.18
C GLY A 370 13.04 -9.44 10.68
N GLY A 371 14.12 -9.46 11.44
CA GLY A 371 14.08 -9.68 12.90
C GLY A 371 13.29 -8.62 13.68
N TYR A 372 13.12 -7.39 13.17
CA TYR A 372 12.21 -6.42 13.79
C TYR A 372 10.72 -6.77 13.61
N TRP A 373 10.42 -7.63 12.64
CA TRP A 373 9.06 -8.02 12.27
C TRP A 373 8.68 -9.44 12.66
N GLU A 374 9.65 -10.34 12.90
CA GLU A 374 9.45 -11.78 13.16
C GLU A 374 8.46 -12.08 14.30
N ASP A 375 8.54 -11.38 15.43
CA ASP A 375 7.59 -11.52 16.55
C ASP A 375 6.34 -10.63 16.43
N SER A 376 6.05 -10.11 15.24
CA SER A 376 4.90 -9.24 15.04
C SER A 376 3.65 -10.05 14.72
N SER A 377 2.51 -9.51 15.15
CA SER A 377 1.22 -9.94 14.66
C SER A 377 0.49 -8.79 13.97
N PHE A 378 -0.31 -9.13 12.98
CA PHE A 378 -1.24 -8.22 12.32
C PHE A 378 -2.66 -8.72 12.57
N ASP A 379 -3.40 -7.95 13.37
CA ASP A 379 -4.78 -8.29 13.77
C ASP A 379 -4.93 -9.70 14.38
N GLY A 380 -3.90 -10.16 15.10
CA GLY A 380 -3.84 -11.47 15.75
C GLY A 380 -3.19 -12.58 14.92
N PHE A 381 -2.87 -12.34 13.64
CA PHE A 381 -2.21 -13.30 12.77
C PHE A 381 -0.69 -13.08 12.72
N PRO A 382 0.12 -14.14 12.53
CA PRO A 382 1.57 -14.02 12.50
C PRO A 382 2.08 -13.27 11.26
N VAL A 383 3.22 -12.59 11.42
CA VAL A 383 3.99 -12.01 10.32
C VAL A 383 5.27 -12.83 10.14
N SER A 384 5.40 -13.53 9.02
CA SER A 384 6.60 -14.28 8.64
C SER A 384 7.50 -13.43 7.75
N THR A 385 8.80 -13.47 7.99
CA THR A 385 9.79 -12.75 7.17
C THR A 385 10.77 -13.67 6.50
N PHE A 386 11.19 -13.30 5.30
CA PHE A 386 12.13 -14.05 4.47
C PHE A 386 13.22 -13.11 3.97
N THR A 387 14.45 -13.60 4.02
CA THR A 387 15.59 -12.96 3.38
C THR A 387 15.84 -13.65 2.07
N GLU A 388 15.85 -12.89 0.98
CA GLU A 388 16.14 -13.37 -0.37
C GLU A 388 17.61 -13.07 -0.67
N PRO A 389 18.54 -14.04 -0.50
CA PRO A 389 19.96 -13.74 -0.44
C PRO A 389 20.48 -13.17 -1.77
N CYS A 390 21.36 -12.17 -1.69
CA CYS A 390 21.94 -11.49 -2.85
C CYS A 390 22.68 -12.43 -3.83
N ASN A 391 23.19 -13.56 -3.32
CA ASN A 391 24.11 -14.46 -3.99
C ASN A 391 23.40 -15.71 -4.54
N GLN A 392 22.06 -15.76 -4.46
CA GLN A 392 21.27 -16.90 -4.89
C GLN A 392 20.41 -16.54 -6.09
N MET A 393 20.24 -17.51 -6.99
CA MET A 393 19.33 -17.37 -8.11
C MET A 393 17.87 -17.44 -7.67
N ASP A 394 17.02 -16.71 -8.38
CA ASP A 394 15.58 -16.82 -8.26
C ASP A 394 15.11 -18.25 -8.55
N THR A 395 14.21 -18.78 -7.73
CA THR A 395 13.59 -20.10 -7.94
C THR A 395 12.08 -20.03 -7.65
N PRO A 396 11.24 -20.83 -8.35
CA PRO A 396 11.62 -21.78 -9.39
C PRO A 396 11.92 -21.13 -10.76
N TRP A 397 11.59 -19.86 -10.99
CA TRP A 397 11.85 -19.18 -12.26
C TRP A 397 12.93 -18.10 -12.14
N SER A 398 13.80 -17.99 -13.15
CA SER A 398 14.94 -17.05 -13.22
C SER A 398 15.15 -16.38 -14.59
N ASP A 399 14.24 -16.56 -15.55
CA ASP A 399 14.35 -16.16 -16.96
C ASP A 399 13.65 -14.81 -17.30
N TYR A 400 13.29 -14.00 -16.30
CA TYR A 400 12.54 -12.75 -16.49
C TYR A 400 13.13 -11.83 -17.55
N ALA A 401 14.46 -11.63 -17.57
CA ALA A 401 15.10 -10.71 -18.49
C ALA A 401 14.88 -11.15 -19.96
N GLU A 402 15.02 -12.45 -20.24
CA GLU A 402 14.78 -13.01 -21.58
C GLU A 402 13.31 -12.84 -21.97
N VAL A 403 12.40 -13.31 -21.13
CA VAL A 403 10.94 -13.24 -21.37
C VAL A 403 10.51 -11.78 -21.57
N HIS A 404 10.94 -10.87 -20.70
CA HIS A 404 10.57 -9.47 -20.78
C HIS A 404 11.10 -8.80 -22.05
N ASN A 405 12.33 -9.11 -22.48
CA ASN A 405 12.90 -8.57 -23.71
C ASN A 405 12.13 -9.00 -24.97
N VAL A 406 11.65 -10.24 -25.00
CA VAL A 406 10.80 -10.75 -26.08
C VAL A 406 9.42 -10.09 -26.04
N LEU A 407 8.79 -10.00 -24.85
CA LEU A 407 7.38 -9.61 -24.71
C LEU A 407 7.11 -8.11 -24.54
N LYS A 408 8.11 -7.29 -24.22
CA LYS A 408 7.95 -5.83 -24.10
C LYS A 408 7.58 -5.17 -25.43
N ALA A 409 8.16 -5.66 -26.52
CA ALA A 409 7.88 -5.23 -27.88
C ALA A 409 7.86 -6.48 -28.79
N PRO A 410 6.80 -7.28 -28.69
CA PRO A 410 6.74 -8.58 -29.33
C PRO A 410 6.49 -8.39 -30.82
N THR A 411 7.22 -9.14 -31.62
CA THR A 411 6.98 -9.27 -33.06
C THR A 411 6.84 -10.74 -33.39
N GLN A 412 6.10 -11.05 -34.45
CA GLN A 412 5.98 -12.41 -34.97
C GLN A 412 7.35 -13.05 -35.22
N LYS A 413 8.34 -12.28 -35.70
CA LYS A 413 9.71 -12.77 -35.87
C LYS A 413 10.33 -13.17 -34.53
N LYS A 414 10.34 -12.29 -33.53
CA LYS A 414 10.88 -12.58 -32.21
C LYS A 414 10.22 -13.80 -31.58
N LEU A 415 8.91 -13.95 -31.70
CA LEU A 415 8.20 -15.09 -31.11
C LEU A 415 8.47 -16.40 -31.86
N ARG A 416 8.69 -16.38 -33.17
CA ARG A 416 9.13 -17.57 -33.92
C ARG A 416 10.52 -18.06 -33.50
N ASP A 417 11.40 -17.12 -33.13
CA ASP A 417 12.74 -17.45 -32.63
C ASP A 417 12.69 -18.04 -31.20
N HIS A 418 11.54 -17.95 -30.51
CA HIS A 418 11.29 -18.51 -29.17
C HIS A 418 9.99 -19.36 -29.13
N PRO A 419 9.98 -20.56 -29.76
CA PRO A 419 8.77 -21.36 -29.94
C PRO A 419 8.12 -21.80 -28.63
N GLU A 420 8.90 -22.03 -27.57
CA GLU A 420 8.37 -22.39 -26.24
C GLU A 420 7.56 -21.24 -25.63
N LEU A 421 8.07 -20.02 -25.67
CA LEU A 421 7.34 -18.83 -25.21
C LEU A 421 6.06 -18.61 -26.01
N MET A 422 6.09 -18.86 -27.32
CA MET A 422 4.88 -18.78 -28.15
C MET A 422 3.84 -19.83 -27.74
N ALA A 423 4.26 -21.05 -27.41
CA ALA A 423 3.36 -22.10 -26.93
C ALA A 423 2.75 -21.73 -25.56
N GLU A 424 3.54 -21.17 -24.64
CA GLU A 424 3.04 -20.67 -23.35
C GLU A 424 2.02 -19.53 -23.52
N LEU A 425 2.31 -18.56 -24.39
CA LEU A 425 1.38 -17.47 -24.70
C LEU A 425 0.06 -17.97 -25.30
N LYS A 426 0.11 -18.92 -26.23
CA LYS A 426 -1.10 -19.53 -26.82
C LYS A 426 -1.91 -20.26 -25.76
N PHE A 427 -1.24 -21.02 -24.89
CA PHE A 427 -1.90 -21.66 -23.76
C PHE A 427 -2.62 -20.64 -22.88
N ILE A 428 -1.93 -19.57 -22.47
CA ILE A 428 -2.51 -18.51 -21.64
C ILE A 428 -3.69 -17.86 -22.34
N SER A 429 -3.55 -17.49 -23.61
CA SER A 429 -4.63 -16.85 -24.37
C SER A 429 -5.89 -17.72 -24.49
N ASN A 430 -5.74 -19.05 -24.53
CA ASN A 430 -6.87 -19.98 -24.61
C ASN A 430 -7.57 -20.20 -23.26
N HIS A 431 -6.91 -19.88 -22.15
CA HIS A 431 -7.42 -20.06 -20.78
C HIS A 431 -7.71 -18.74 -20.07
N CYS A 432 -7.46 -17.62 -20.73
CA CYS A 432 -7.56 -16.28 -20.16
C CYS A 432 -8.94 -15.66 -20.41
N ASP A 433 -9.53 -15.09 -19.36
CA ASP A 433 -10.54 -14.03 -19.44
C ASP A 433 -9.91 -12.72 -18.92
N ARG A 434 -9.48 -11.86 -19.84
CA ARG A 434 -8.85 -10.58 -19.49
C ARG A 434 -9.90 -9.48 -19.51
N ARG A 435 -9.98 -8.76 -18.40
CA ARG A 435 -10.87 -7.62 -18.21
C ARG A 435 -10.06 -6.40 -17.79
N ILE A 436 -10.68 -5.23 -17.76
CA ILE A 436 -9.96 -4.00 -17.45
C ILE A 436 -9.55 -3.98 -15.98
N GLY A 437 -8.27 -4.18 -15.69
CA GLY A 437 -7.76 -4.29 -14.31
C GLY A 437 -8.02 -5.65 -13.67
N GLU A 438 -8.25 -6.68 -14.48
CA GLU A 438 -8.34 -8.06 -14.02
C GLU A 438 -7.81 -9.03 -15.08
N PHE A 439 -7.14 -10.07 -14.62
CA PHE A 439 -6.65 -11.16 -15.44
C PHE A 439 -7.03 -12.47 -14.75
N THR A 440 -7.84 -13.28 -15.41
CA THR A 440 -8.29 -14.56 -14.86
C THR A 440 -7.89 -15.70 -15.79
N LEU A 441 -7.19 -16.69 -15.25
CA LEU A 441 -6.94 -17.98 -15.88
C LEU A 441 -7.91 -18.99 -15.30
N MET A 442 -8.51 -19.80 -16.17
CA MET A 442 -9.41 -20.90 -15.78
C MET A 442 -9.11 -22.10 -16.65
N LYS A 443 -9.17 -23.30 -16.06
CA LYS A 443 -9.18 -24.53 -16.88
C LYS A 443 -10.38 -24.51 -17.82
N CYS A 444 -10.23 -25.15 -18.97
CA CYS A 444 -11.30 -25.28 -19.96
C CYS A 444 -11.86 -26.71 -19.98
N THR A 445 -13.05 -26.86 -20.58
CA THR A 445 -13.69 -28.15 -20.84
C THR A 445 -13.43 -28.64 -22.27
N ASN A 446 -12.53 -27.98 -23.01
CA ASN A 446 -12.21 -28.37 -24.38
C ASN A 446 -11.41 -29.68 -24.39
N LEU A 447 -11.97 -30.72 -24.99
CA LEU A 447 -11.34 -32.04 -25.11
C LEU A 447 -10.03 -32.02 -25.91
N SER A 448 -9.83 -31.01 -26.77
CA SER A 448 -8.59 -30.83 -27.53
C SER A 448 -7.48 -30.12 -26.73
N CYS A 449 -7.73 -29.79 -25.46
CA CYS A 449 -6.74 -29.14 -24.60
C CYS A 449 -5.96 -30.19 -23.81
N ASP A 450 -4.74 -30.51 -24.23
CA ASP A 450 -3.89 -31.51 -23.57
C ASP A 450 -3.78 -31.28 -22.05
N HIS A 451 -3.51 -30.05 -21.62
CA HIS A 451 -3.35 -29.71 -20.21
C HIS A 451 -4.61 -29.99 -19.39
N CYS A 452 -5.78 -29.54 -19.85
CA CYS A 452 -7.04 -29.70 -19.12
C CYS A 452 -7.62 -31.10 -19.25
N THR A 453 -7.33 -31.84 -20.32
CA THR A 453 -7.70 -33.24 -20.43
C THR A 453 -6.86 -34.11 -19.48
N THR A 454 -5.55 -33.85 -19.35
CA THR A 454 -4.71 -34.53 -18.35
C THR A 454 -5.02 -34.08 -16.92
N ASN A 455 -5.36 -32.82 -16.73
CA ASN A 455 -5.65 -32.23 -15.43
C ASN A 455 -7.03 -31.57 -15.43
N PRO A 456 -8.12 -32.35 -15.35
CA PRO A 456 -9.46 -31.82 -15.48
C PRO A 456 -9.78 -30.76 -14.40
N PRO A 457 -10.72 -29.84 -14.69
CA PRO A 457 -11.37 -29.03 -13.65
C PRO A 457 -12.00 -29.96 -12.60
N GLN A 458 -11.82 -29.67 -11.31
CA GLN A 458 -12.31 -30.58 -10.26
C GLN A 458 -13.05 -29.87 -9.12
N GLY A 459 -12.80 -28.58 -8.88
CA GLY A 459 -13.40 -27.82 -7.79
C GLY A 459 -14.86 -27.39 -8.04
N LYS A 460 -15.62 -27.23 -6.96
CA LYS A 460 -16.97 -26.65 -6.99
C LYS A 460 -16.95 -25.21 -7.48
N ALA A 461 -15.90 -24.47 -7.14
CA ALA A 461 -15.72 -23.09 -7.56
C ALA A 461 -15.72 -22.95 -9.08
N ILE A 462 -14.96 -23.80 -9.79
CA ILE A 462 -14.91 -23.76 -11.26
C ILE A 462 -16.17 -24.29 -11.92
N ALA A 463 -16.83 -25.28 -11.32
CA ALA A 463 -18.14 -25.75 -11.79
C ALA A 463 -19.17 -24.61 -11.76
N SER A 464 -19.25 -23.86 -10.66
CA SER A 464 -20.14 -22.69 -10.53
C SER A 464 -19.85 -21.62 -11.60
N ILE A 465 -18.58 -21.41 -11.93
CA ILE A 465 -18.19 -20.47 -13.00
C ILE A 465 -18.56 -20.99 -14.38
N PHE A 466 -18.47 -22.29 -14.64
CA PHE A 466 -18.97 -22.87 -15.90
C PHE A 466 -20.47 -22.72 -16.04
N ASP A 467 -21.24 -22.99 -14.97
CA ASP A 467 -22.69 -22.86 -14.96
C ASP A 467 -23.13 -21.40 -15.20
N HIS A 468 -22.42 -20.44 -14.61
CA HIS A 468 -22.68 -19.01 -14.81
C HIS A 468 -22.15 -18.47 -16.16
N GLY A 469 -21.18 -19.16 -16.79
CA GLY A 469 -20.55 -18.79 -18.07
C GLY A 469 -19.26 -17.97 -17.95
N GLY A 470 -18.78 -17.69 -16.73
CA GLY A 470 -17.57 -16.90 -16.45
C GLY A 470 -17.64 -16.20 -15.09
N MET A 471 -16.61 -15.43 -14.73
CA MET A 471 -16.65 -14.66 -13.49
C MET A 471 -17.72 -13.55 -13.54
N PRO A 472 -18.49 -13.29 -12.48
CA PRO A 472 -19.56 -12.29 -12.53
C PRO A 472 -19.01 -10.88 -12.77
N THR A 473 -19.76 -10.08 -13.50
CA THR A 473 -19.44 -8.68 -13.84
C THR A 473 -20.31 -7.75 -12.99
N PRO A 474 -19.81 -6.63 -12.45
CA PRO A 474 -20.66 -5.64 -11.79
C PRO A 474 -21.72 -5.09 -12.76
N VAL A 475 -22.98 -5.21 -12.36
CA VAL A 475 -24.15 -4.73 -13.12
C VAL A 475 -24.92 -3.76 -12.23
N VAL A 476 -25.31 -2.62 -12.81
CA VAL A 476 -26.01 -1.56 -12.09
C VAL A 476 -27.35 -2.07 -11.57
N ASP A 477 -27.58 -1.87 -10.27
CA ASP A 477 -28.83 -2.14 -9.59
C ASP A 477 -29.74 -0.92 -9.70
N ARG A 478 -30.66 -0.96 -10.66
CA ARG A 478 -31.60 0.14 -10.93
C ARG A 478 -32.71 0.26 -9.87
N SER A 479 -32.82 -0.69 -8.95
CA SER A 479 -33.80 -0.65 -7.87
C SER A 479 -33.46 0.36 -6.79
N PHE A 480 -32.22 0.87 -6.75
CA PHE A 480 -31.78 1.91 -5.83
C PHE A 480 -31.38 3.18 -6.60
N PRO A 481 -32.36 3.97 -7.09
CA PRO A 481 -32.07 5.25 -7.72
C PRO A 481 -31.54 6.23 -6.68
N GLY A 482 -30.32 6.71 -6.87
CA GLY A 482 -29.65 7.68 -6.01
C GLY A 482 -28.51 8.38 -6.76
N PRO A 483 -27.89 9.41 -6.15
CA PRO A 483 -26.74 10.09 -6.75
C PRO A 483 -25.53 9.14 -6.90
N ASP A 484 -25.47 8.07 -6.10
CA ASP A 484 -24.45 7.04 -6.17
C ASP A 484 -24.97 5.84 -6.97
N VAL A 485 -24.22 5.43 -8.01
CA VAL A 485 -24.53 4.22 -8.78
C VAL A 485 -24.33 3.00 -7.90
N HIS A 486 -25.38 2.22 -7.64
CA HIS A 486 -25.25 0.94 -6.93
C HIS A 486 -25.13 -0.22 -7.91
N TYR A 487 -24.36 -1.24 -7.53
CA TYR A 487 -24.30 -2.52 -8.24
C TYR A 487 -25.07 -3.58 -7.45
N TYR A 488 -25.51 -4.63 -8.16
CA TYR A 488 -26.05 -5.81 -7.51
C TYR A 488 -25.06 -6.41 -6.52
N THR A 489 -25.54 -7.24 -5.59
CA THR A 489 -24.62 -8.06 -4.80
C THR A 489 -24.03 -9.17 -5.66
N TYR A 490 -22.92 -9.78 -5.22
CA TYR A 490 -22.34 -10.94 -5.89
C TYR A 490 -23.38 -12.07 -6.04
N MET A 491 -24.13 -12.38 -4.98
CA MET A 491 -25.18 -13.41 -5.01
C MET A 491 -26.25 -13.12 -6.08
N GLN A 492 -26.71 -11.86 -6.16
CA GLN A 492 -27.67 -11.43 -7.17
C GLN A 492 -27.08 -11.43 -8.59
N ALA A 493 -25.76 -11.18 -8.73
CA ALA A 493 -25.08 -11.23 -10.02
C ALA A 493 -24.95 -12.68 -10.52
N MET A 494 -24.65 -13.64 -9.65
CA MET A 494 -24.55 -15.06 -9.99
C MET A 494 -25.88 -15.66 -10.46
N GLN A 495 -27.01 -15.10 -10.04
CA GLN A 495 -28.35 -15.52 -10.46
C GLN A 495 -28.78 -14.96 -11.82
N ARG A 496 -27.96 -14.09 -12.43
CA ARG A 496 -28.28 -13.43 -13.70
C ARG A 496 -27.44 -13.98 -14.85
N PRO A 497 -27.86 -13.80 -16.10
CA PRO A 497 -26.99 -14.08 -17.24
C PRO A 497 -25.72 -13.23 -17.18
N LEU A 498 -24.57 -13.85 -17.46
CA LEU A 498 -23.30 -13.14 -17.54
C LEU A 498 -23.38 -12.00 -18.55
N GLN A 499 -23.18 -10.77 -18.06
CA GLN A 499 -23.10 -9.58 -18.91
C GLN A 499 -21.71 -9.42 -19.53
N THR A 500 -21.65 -8.68 -20.63
CA THR A 500 -20.40 -8.34 -21.30
C THR A 500 -19.47 -7.63 -20.32
N PRO A 501 -18.20 -8.09 -20.19
CA PRO A 501 -17.26 -7.43 -19.30
C PRO A 501 -17.10 -5.95 -19.64
N ASP A 502 -17.08 -5.10 -18.62
CA ASP A 502 -16.67 -3.69 -18.70
C ASP A 502 -17.52 -2.75 -19.58
N GLU A 503 -18.66 -3.21 -20.10
CA GLU A 503 -19.61 -2.40 -20.89
C GLU A 503 -20.13 -1.16 -20.14
N ASN A 504 -20.17 -1.27 -18.82
CA ASN A 504 -20.62 -0.21 -17.91
C ASN A 504 -19.53 0.83 -17.61
N MET A 505 -18.30 0.68 -18.14
CA MET A 505 -17.25 1.67 -18.02
C MET A 505 -17.31 2.64 -19.22
N GLU A 506 -17.89 3.82 -18.99
CA GLU A 506 -18.19 4.83 -20.02
C GLU A 506 -16.96 5.19 -20.87
N LYS A 507 -15.79 5.32 -20.23
CA LYS A 507 -14.52 5.62 -20.90
C LYS A 507 -14.16 4.61 -21.99
N PHE A 508 -14.48 3.33 -21.81
CA PHE A 508 -14.07 2.28 -22.73
C PHE A 508 -15.11 2.03 -23.83
N SER A 509 -16.39 2.13 -23.47
CA SER A 509 -17.48 2.18 -24.43
C SER A 509 -17.30 3.33 -25.43
N ALA A 510 -16.97 4.54 -24.94
CA ALA A 510 -16.74 5.71 -25.79
C ALA A 510 -15.56 5.57 -26.77
N LEU A 511 -14.59 4.70 -26.48
CA LEU A 511 -13.43 4.47 -27.35
C LEU A 511 -13.68 3.39 -28.42
N GLY A 512 -14.89 2.82 -28.48
CA GLY A 512 -15.21 1.70 -29.39
C GLY A 512 -14.26 0.52 -29.18
N LEU A 513 -13.84 0.33 -27.93
CA LEU A 513 -13.05 -0.82 -27.49
C LEU A 513 -14.03 -1.89 -27.02
N GLY A 514 -13.72 -3.14 -27.32
CA GLY A 514 -14.59 -4.26 -26.98
C GLY A 514 -13.79 -5.51 -26.70
N ARG A 515 -14.52 -6.62 -26.59
CA ARG A 515 -13.94 -7.95 -26.50
C ARG A 515 -13.45 -8.41 -27.86
N CYS A 516 -12.40 -9.23 -27.89
CA CYS A 516 -12.01 -9.97 -29.08
C CYS A 516 -13.18 -10.86 -29.56
N SER A 517 -13.35 -11.00 -30.87
CA SER A 517 -14.38 -11.89 -31.44
C SER A 517 -14.02 -13.37 -31.35
N ALA A 518 -12.73 -13.70 -31.19
CA ALA A 518 -12.23 -15.07 -31.20
C ALA A 518 -11.79 -15.59 -29.83
N CYS A 519 -11.61 -14.71 -28.84
CA CYS A 519 -11.17 -15.08 -27.49
C CYS A 519 -11.77 -14.15 -26.43
N LYS A 520 -11.50 -14.44 -25.15
CA LYS A 520 -12.12 -13.72 -24.03
C LYS A 520 -11.40 -12.44 -23.62
N ASP A 521 -10.49 -11.91 -24.45
CA ASP A 521 -9.71 -10.71 -24.14
C ASP A 521 -10.49 -9.40 -24.36
N VAL A 522 -10.50 -8.51 -23.36
CA VAL A 522 -10.98 -7.12 -23.48
C VAL A 522 -9.82 -6.18 -23.78
N PHE A 523 -9.97 -5.34 -24.80
CA PHE A 523 -8.93 -4.40 -25.20
C PHE A 523 -8.96 -3.12 -24.39
N SER A 524 -7.77 -2.69 -23.94
CA SER A 524 -7.64 -1.42 -23.20
C SER A 524 -7.21 -0.24 -24.08
N SER A 525 -6.83 -0.50 -25.33
CA SER A 525 -6.52 0.50 -26.36
C SER A 525 -6.57 -0.11 -27.76
N LYS A 526 -6.62 0.72 -28.81
CA LYS A 526 -6.52 0.25 -30.21
C LYS A 526 -5.17 -0.38 -30.52
N GLN A 527 -4.08 0.11 -29.91
CA GLN A 527 -2.76 -0.50 -30.04
C GLN A 527 -2.73 -1.91 -29.44
N ASP A 528 -3.37 -2.10 -28.28
CA ASP A 528 -3.50 -3.41 -27.64
C ASP A 528 -4.30 -4.38 -28.52
N GLN A 529 -5.41 -3.91 -29.12
CA GLN A 529 -6.20 -4.67 -30.10
C GLN A 529 -5.35 -5.11 -31.30
N HIS A 530 -4.66 -4.18 -31.98
CA HIS A 530 -3.83 -4.51 -33.13
C HIS A 530 -2.73 -5.52 -32.78
N ARG A 531 -2.07 -5.33 -31.63
CA ARG A 531 -1.01 -6.24 -31.16
C ARG A 531 -1.55 -7.63 -30.86
N HIS A 532 -2.67 -7.74 -30.16
CA HIS A 532 -3.30 -9.03 -29.84
C HIS A 532 -3.67 -9.78 -31.11
N MET A 533 -4.37 -9.12 -32.05
CA MET A 533 -4.76 -9.74 -33.32
C MET A 533 -3.55 -10.19 -34.14
N ALA A 534 -2.47 -9.39 -34.15
CA ALA A 534 -1.28 -9.68 -34.93
C ALA A 534 -0.44 -10.85 -34.39
N ILE A 535 -0.60 -11.24 -33.14
CA ILE A 535 0.25 -12.23 -32.47
C ILE A 535 -0.51 -13.49 -32.08
N ILE A 536 -1.74 -13.36 -31.60
CA ILE A 536 -2.53 -14.49 -31.12
C ILE A 536 -3.34 -15.13 -32.26
N HIS A 537 -3.86 -14.31 -33.17
CA HIS A 537 -4.80 -14.74 -34.22
C HIS A 537 -4.22 -14.72 -35.64
N ARG A 538 -2.95 -14.35 -35.79
CA ARG A 538 -2.16 -14.46 -37.03
C ARG A 538 -0.92 -15.29 -36.72
#